data_AF-A0A445B883-F1
#
_entry.id   AF-A0A445B883-F1
#
_cell.length_a   1.000
_cell.length_b   1.000
_cell.length_c   1.000
_cell.angle_alpha   90.00
_cell.angle_beta   90.00
_cell.angle_gamma   90.00
#
_symmetry.space_group_name_H-M   'P 1'
#
loop_
_entity.id
_entity.type
_entity.pdbx_description
1 polymer ?
#
loop_
_entity_poly.entity_id
_entity_poly.type
_entity_poly.pdbx_seq_one_letter_code
_entity_poly.pdbx_strand_id
1 'polypeptide(L)'
;MFSMYIENRSQLLFIELYVEFEQSEADQNILREDYNSDSEKEFESNYEFVGPDGDGVAGEGAIAPDVSDVATALANNVPFEEPSFMRVLDLEAMHVPEFPDYISSGIPLVADGEFVVGMEFSSREAVIKAIKEYTIRRCVDYRVYESEPLTFYAKCTQYGSGCDWVIRVSMISRKYCWVIRRYNGSHTCTRATISQDHSKLDSSTIAEAIKPLVEADPALKVKSIIAEVQSKFNYTVSYRKAWLAKQKAVEKIFGGWEASYEALPIWFEAMCHKEPSAVVHFETMPAYQGDELVTDIRVLHRVFWSYYPCIRAFRHCKPVVQVDGTHLYGKYKGCLLVAVSQDGNNNIVPIAFAIVEGETSDAWHFFLSNLRQHVVTRDGVELISDRHESINATVERSNGAWSPPRAFHMFCIRHIESNFLRKFKAPYLQKLVINIGYSRTVREYEVRYQRLRERGEAYTDWLNRIPREQYALAFDGGYRWGHMTSAF
;
A
#
# COMPACT_ATOMS: atom_id res chain seq x y z
N MET A 1 -2.50 12.74 -20.55
CA MET A 1 -2.63 13.16 -19.14
C MET A 1 -1.31 13.74 -18.61
N PHE A 2 -0.14 13.21 -19.03
CA PHE A 2 1.20 13.77 -18.74
C PHE A 2 1.53 15.13 -19.41
N SER A 3 0.94 15.49 -20.56
CA SER A 3 1.21 16.81 -21.18
C SER A 3 0.73 18.00 -20.33
N MET A 4 -0.31 17.82 -19.51
CA MET A 4 -0.81 18.85 -18.59
C MET A 4 0.03 18.98 -17.30
N TYR A 5 0.84 17.97 -16.97
CA TYR A 5 1.75 17.96 -15.82
C TYR A 5 2.87 19.02 -15.98
N ILE A 6 3.28 19.31 -17.22
CA ILE A 6 4.34 20.30 -17.50
C ILE A 6 3.77 21.71 -17.69
N GLU A 7 2.61 21.87 -18.34
CA GLU A 7 2.05 23.20 -18.63
C GLU A 7 1.49 23.93 -17.40
N ASN A 8 0.96 23.23 -16.40
CA ASN A 8 0.37 23.86 -15.21
C ASN A 8 1.37 24.17 -14.09
N ARG A 9 2.62 23.72 -14.19
CA ARG A 9 3.64 23.96 -13.14
C ARG A 9 4.04 25.43 -12.99
N SER A 10 3.75 26.27 -13.99
CA SER A 10 4.15 27.68 -14.04
C SER A 10 3.06 28.70 -13.67
N GLN A 11 1.84 28.29 -13.31
CA GLN A 11 0.71 29.22 -13.10
C GLN A 11 0.04 29.17 -11.72
N LEU A 12 0.48 28.31 -10.80
CA LEU A 12 -0.21 28.12 -9.52
C LEU A 12 0.57 28.69 -8.34
N LEU A 13 -0.11 29.48 -7.50
CA LEU A 13 0.38 29.89 -6.18
C LEU A 13 0.48 28.63 -5.32
N PHE A 14 1.71 28.16 -5.10
CA PHE A 14 2.00 26.98 -4.32
C PHE A 14 1.64 27.20 -2.85
N ILE A 15 0.69 26.41 -2.34
CA ILE A 15 0.69 26.02 -0.93
C ILE A 15 1.40 24.67 -0.90
N GLU A 16 2.60 24.62 -0.33
CA GLU A 16 3.31 23.35 -0.16
C GLU A 16 2.60 22.53 0.92
N LEU A 17 2.16 21.33 0.54
CA LEU A 17 1.54 20.38 1.46
C LEU A 17 2.62 19.45 2.01
N TYR A 18 2.86 19.55 3.31
CA TYR A 18 3.85 18.77 4.05
C TYR A 18 3.18 17.68 4.89
N VAL A 19 3.94 16.69 5.35
CA VAL A 19 3.49 15.66 6.30
C VAL A 19 4.48 15.60 7.44
N GLU A 20 4.08 16.03 8.63
CA GLU A 20 4.93 16.04 9.83
C GLU A 20 4.25 15.27 10.97
N PHE A 21 4.98 14.33 11.60
CA PHE A 21 4.55 13.65 12.82
C PHE A 21 5.75 13.35 13.72
N GLU A 22 5.51 13.34 15.03
CA GLU A 22 6.52 13.10 16.08
C GLU A 22 7.31 11.82 15.82
N GLN A 23 8.64 11.95 15.75
CA GLN A 23 9.55 10.82 15.84
C GLN A 23 9.39 10.19 17.22
N SER A 24 9.00 8.93 17.25
CA SER A 24 9.00 8.14 18.49
C SER A 24 10.44 7.96 18.98
N GLU A 25 10.69 7.96 20.29
CA GLU A 25 11.99 7.58 20.86
C GLU A 25 12.49 6.19 20.37
N ALA A 26 11.58 5.32 19.90
CA ALA A 26 11.95 4.07 19.24
C ALA A 26 12.77 4.29 17.96
N ASP A 27 12.54 5.38 17.22
CA ASP A 27 13.29 5.70 16.00
C ASP A 27 14.71 6.21 16.30
N GLN A 28 14.94 6.83 17.47
CA GLN A 28 16.28 7.20 17.93
C GLN A 28 17.10 5.97 18.36
N ASN A 29 16.45 4.95 18.92
CA ASN A 29 17.13 3.71 19.33
C ASN A 29 17.47 2.78 18.14
N ILE A 30 16.85 2.95 16.98
CA ILE A 30 17.22 2.22 15.74
C ILE A 30 18.60 2.65 15.21
N LEU A 31 19.11 3.81 15.61
CA LEU A 31 20.38 4.35 15.13
C LEU A 31 21.61 3.90 15.94
N ARG A 32 21.47 3.16 17.05
CA ARG A 32 22.59 2.99 17.99
C ARG A 32 22.89 1.63 18.60
N GLU A 33 22.12 0.57 18.34
CA GLU A 33 22.46 -0.74 18.93
C GLU A 33 22.70 -1.83 17.88
N ASP A 34 23.90 -2.41 17.94
CA ASP A 34 24.28 -3.67 17.30
C ASP A 34 23.45 -4.81 17.92
N TYR A 35 22.39 -5.24 17.23
CA TYR A 35 21.57 -6.38 17.68
C TYR A 35 22.08 -7.71 17.11
N ASN A 36 22.39 -8.61 18.04
CA ASN A 36 22.70 -10.03 17.85
C ASN A 36 21.47 -10.83 17.35
N SER A 37 21.75 -11.92 16.63
CA SER A 37 20.85 -12.66 15.74
C SER A 37 19.79 -13.57 16.39
N ASP A 38 19.25 -13.27 17.57
CA ASP A 38 18.36 -14.20 18.29
C ASP A 38 16.89 -13.76 18.41
N SER A 39 16.45 -12.68 17.74
CA SER A 39 15.04 -12.25 17.72
C SER A 39 14.35 -12.46 16.36
N GLU A 40 14.55 -13.62 15.73
CA GLU A 40 13.96 -13.95 14.42
C GLU A 40 12.44 -14.27 14.47
N LYS A 41 11.79 -14.25 15.64
CA LYS A 41 10.36 -14.64 15.78
C LYS A 41 9.37 -13.50 16.06
N GLU A 42 9.81 -12.28 16.36
CA GLU A 42 8.88 -11.17 16.64
C GLU A 42 8.52 -10.31 15.41
N PHE A 43 9.23 -10.46 14.29
CA PHE A 43 9.01 -9.61 13.11
C PHE A 43 8.19 -10.28 11.99
N GLU A 44 8.01 -11.61 11.99
CA GLU A 44 7.27 -12.35 10.95
C GLU A 44 5.75 -12.37 11.15
N SER A 45 5.22 -12.03 12.32
CA SER A 45 3.76 -12.12 12.58
C SER A 45 2.93 -11.00 11.93
N ASN A 46 3.55 -10.01 11.28
CA ASN A 46 2.84 -8.84 10.74
C ASN A 46 2.73 -8.85 9.20
N TYR A 47 3.13 -9.94 8.52
CA TYR A 47 3.07 -10.04 7.06
C TYR A 47 2.69 -11.46 6.58
N GLU A 48 1.62 -12.03 7.13
CA GLU A 48 0.93 -13.16 6.49
C GLU A 48 -0.27 -12.65 5.67
N PHE A 49 -0.09 -12.70 4.34
CA PHE A 49 -1.17 -12.59 3.37
C PHE A 49 -1.93 -13.93 3.34
N VAL A 50 -3.19 -13.91 3.75
CA VAL A 50 -4.11 -15.05 3.61
C VAL A 50 -4.71 -14.99 2.21
N GLY A 51 -4.30 -15.92 1.34
CA GLY A 51 -4.92 -16.12 0.03
C GLY A 51 -6.31 -16.77 0.16
N PRO A 52 -7.19 -16.63 -0.84
CA PRO A 52 -8.47 -17.32 -0.85
C PRO A 52 -8.25 -18.79 -1.24
N ASP A 53 -8.31 -19.69 -0.26
CA ASP A 53 -8.40 -21.13 -0.54
C ASP A 53 -9.80 -21.44 -1.08
N GLY A 54 -9.86 -21.70 -2.38
CA GLY A 54 -11.02 -22.24 -3.05
C GLY A 54 -10.99 -23.76 -3.02
N ASP A 55 -12.01 -24.36 -2.40
CA ASP A 55 -12.41 -25.74 -2.68
C ASP A 55 -13.87 -25.72 -3.14
N GLY A 56 -14.04 -25.96 -4.44
CA GLY A 56 -15.34 -26.14 -5.08
C GLY A 56 -15.87 -27.56 -4.88
N VAL A 57 -17.16 -27.68 -4.61
CA VAL A 57 -17.89 -28.94 -4.78
C VAL A 57 -19.14 -28.65 -5.61
N ALA A 58 -19.22 -29.34 -6.75
CA ALA A 58 -20.29 -29.30 -7.73
C ALA A 58 -21.59 -29.93 -7.20
N GLY A 59 -22.73 -29.42 -7.67
CA GLY A 59 -24.05 -30.03 -7.51
C GLY A 59 -25.06 -29.40 -8.46
N GLU A 60 -25.50 -30.18 -9.44
CA GLU A 60 -26.43 -29.83 -10.52
C GLU A 60 -27.88 -29.58 -10.08
N GLY A 61 -28.61 -28.78 -10.88
CA GLY A 61 -29.97 -29.10 -11.29
C GLY A 61 -31.10 -28.20 -10.76
N ALA A 62 -31.60 -27.29 -11.62
CA ALA A 62 -32.99 -27.26 -12.13
C ALA A 62 -33.54 -25.84 -12.43
N ILE A 63 -33.74 -25.59 -13.73
CA ILE A 63 -34.85 -24.88 -14.41
C ILE A 63 -35.26 -23.49 -13.89
N ALA A 64 -34.85 -22.46 -14.63
CA ALA A 64 -35.46 -21.12 -14.64
C ALA A 64 -36.46 -21.00 -15.81
N PRO A 65 -37.60 -20.29 -15.66
CA PRO A 65 -38.45 -19.93 -16.78
C PRO A 65 -37.90 -18.71 -17.52
N ASP A 66 -38.13 -18.76 -18.82
CA ASP A 66 -37.87 -17.77 -19.86
C ASP A 66 -38.47 -16.40 -19.55
N VAL A 67 -37.63 -15.35 -19.53
CA VAL A 67 -38.06 -13.94 -19.53
C VAL A 67 -37.32 -13.21 -20.65
N SER A 68 -37.38 -13.78 -21.86
CA SER A 68 -36.96 -13.13 -23.11
C SER A 68 -37.85 -11.92 -23.48
N ASP A 69 -39.00 -11.73 -22.84
CA ASP A 69 -40.04 -10.81 -23.35
C ASP A 69 -40.17 -9.46 -22.62
N VAL A 70 -39.19 -9.06 -21.80
CA VAL A 70 -39.19 -7.72 -21.15
C VAL A 70 -38.00 -6.84 -21.57
N ALA A 71 -36.99 -7.40 -22.24
CA ALA A 71 -35.78 -6.68 -22.66
C ALA A 71 -35.97 -5.75 -23.88
N THR A 72 -37.07 -5.86 -24.63
CA THR A 72 -37.19 -5.18 -25.94
C THR A 72 -37.81 -3.77 -25.87
N ALA A 73 -38.09 -3.22 -24.69
CA ALA A 73 -38.76 -1.92 -24.55
C ALA A 73 -37.89 -0.74 -24.06
N LEU A 74 -36.58 -0.93 -23.81
CA LEU A 74 -35.69 0.15 -23.30
C LEU A 74 -34.36 0.30 -24.08
N ALA A 75 -34.35 -0.01 -25.37
CA ALA A 75 -33.18 0.21 -26.22
C ALA A 75 -32.93 1.72 -26.44
N ASN A 76 -31.98 2.29 -25.70
CA ASN A 76 -31.31 3.53 -26.09
C ASN A 76 -30.52 3.26 -27.38
N ASN A 77 -30.86 3.94 -28.47
CA ASN A 77 -30.25 3.79 -29.80
C ASN A 77 -28.87 4.47 -29.94
N VAL A 78 -28.05 4.44 -28.90
CA VAL A 78 -26.63 4.82 -29.00
C VAL A 78 -25.84 3.76 -28.25
N PRO A 79 -24.99 2.96 -28.94
CA PRO A 79 -24.05 2.09 -28.24
C PRO A 79 -23.14 3.00 -27.43
N PHE A 80 -23.22 2.92 -26.10
CA PHE A 80 -22.15 3.40 -25.25
C PHE A 80 -20.98 2.45 -25.47
N GLU A 81 -20.09 2.80 -26.38
CA GLU A 81 -18.77 2.17 -26.43
C GLU A 81 -17.98 2.68 -25.23
N GLU A 82 -17.80 1.78 -24.29
CA GLU A 82 -16.94 1.94 -23.12
C GLU A 82 -15.52 2.31 -23.60
N PRO A 83 -14.98 3.48 -23.21
CA PRO A 83 -13.65 3.92 -23.64
C PRO A 83 -12.57 2.88 -23.31
N SER A 84 -11.67 2.59 -24.25
CA SER A 84 -10.67 1.52 -24.14
C SER A 84 -9.79 1.61 -22.88
N PHE A 85 -9.54 2.83 -22.37
CA PHE A 85 -8.74 3.05 -21.16
C PHE A 85 -9.41 2.54 -19.86
N MET A 86 -10.71 2.23 -19.88
CA MET A 86 -11.42 1.65 -18.73
C MET A 86 -11.49 0.11 -18.76
N ARG A 87 -11.14 -0.53 -19.88
CA ARG A 87 -11.16 -2.00 -20.01
C ARG A 87 -9.83 -2.67 -19.70
N VAL A 88 -8.74 -1.95 -19.90
CA VAL A 88 -7.39 -2.49 -19.75
C VAL A 88 -6.53 -1.36 -19.18
N LEU A 89 -5.97 -1.57 -17.99
CA LEU A 89 -4.75 -0.87 -17.60
C LEU A 89 -3.70 -1.27 -18.63
N ASP A 90 -3.54 -0.43 -19.66
CA ASP A 90 -2.50 -0.60 -20.67
C ASP A 90 -1.16 -0.27 -20.00
N LEU A 91 -0.63 -1.27 -19.31
CA LEU A 91 0.69 -1.21 -18.72
C LEU A 91 1.73 -0.94 -19.81
N GLU A 92 1.55 -1.40 -21.05
CA GLU A 92 2.50 -1.13 -22.14
C GLU A 92 2.58 0.36 -22.50
N ALA A 93 1.47 1.10 -22.43
CA ALA A 93 1.48 2.56 -22.60
C ALA A 93 2.28 3.31 -21.52
N MET A 94 2.43 2.74 -20.31
CA MET A 94 3.34 3.26 -19.27
C MET A 94 4.81 2.90 -19.52
N HIS A 95 5.07 1.86 -20.32
CA HIS A 95 6.42 1.38 -20.65
C HIS A 95 6.98 2.00 -21.94
N VAL A 96 6.24 2.88 -22.63
CA VAL A 96 6.77 3.62 -23.78
C VAL A 96 7.84 4.59 -23.28
N PRO A 97 9.12 4.44 -23.67
CA PRO A 97 10.16 5.38 -23.24
C PRO A 97 9.86 6.76 -23.82
N GLU A 98 9.78 7.80 -22.98
CA GLU A 98 9.54 9.19 -23.43
C GLU A 98 10.64 9.70 -24.40
N PHE A 99 11.77 8.99 -24.51
CA PHE A 99 12.87 9.30 -25.41
C PHE A 99 13.54 8.00 -25.93
N PRO A 100 13.18 7.50 -27.13
CA PRO A 100 13.80 6.29 -27.70
C PRO A 100 15.29 6.48 -28.08
N ASP A 101 15.75 7.74 -28.14
CA ASP A 101 17.12 8.08 -28.56
C ASP A 101 18.17 7.99 -27.44
N TYR A 102 17.77 7.61 -26.22
CA TYR A 102 18.69 7.30 -25.12
C TYR A 102 18.55 5.86 -24.66
N ILE A 103 18.82 4.94 -25.59
CA ILE A 103 19.22 3.58 -25.22
C ILE A 103 20.45 3.70 -24.33
N SER A 104 20.34 3.22 -23.09
CA SER A 104 21.48 2.97 -22.22
C SER A 104 22.44 2.06 -22.97
N SER A 105 23.48 2.64 -23.57
CA SER A 105 24.58 1.91 -24.19
C SER A 105 25.06 0.90 -23.16
N GLY A 106 24.86 -0.38 -23.45
CA GLY A 106 25.30 -1.46 -22.59
C GLY A 106 26.74 -1.22 -22.16
N ILE A 107 27.00 -1.39 -20.85
CA ILE A 107 28.36 -1.31 -20.31
C ILE A 107 29.25 -2.19 -21.20
N PRO A 108 30.40 -1.70 -21.71
CA PRO A 108 31.30 -2.50 -22.52
C PRO A 108 31.61 -3.79 -21.77
N LEU A 109 31.03 -4.90 -22.22
CA LEU A 109 31.26 -6.20 -21.61
C LEU A 109 32.74 -6.51 -21.85
N VAL A 110 33.49 -6.58 -20.78
CA VAL A 110 34.93 -6.81 -20.80
C VAL A 110 35.18 -8.19 -21.42
N ALA A 111 35.79 -8.23 -22.61
CA ALA A 111 35.90 -9.43 -23.45
C ALA A 111 36.56 -10.64 -22.74
N ASP A 112 37.42 -10.40 -21.75
CA ASP A 112 38.09 -11.42 -20.93
C ASP A 112 37.83 -11.28 -19.41
N GLY A 113 36.90 -10.40 -19.02
CA GLY A 113 36.61 -10.07 -17.62
C GLY A 113 37.68 -9.24 -16.89
N GLU A 114 38.73 -8.77 -17.57
CA GLU A 114 39.82 -7.93 -17.02
C GLU A 114 39.84 -6.50 -17.57
N PHE A 115 40.11 -5.51 -16.71
CA PHE A 115 40.20 -4.12 -17.15
C PHE A 115 41.44 -3.86 -18.01
N VAL A 116 41.40 -2.81 -18.84
CA VAL A 116 42.55 -2.38 -19.65
C VAL A 116 42.81 -0.90 -19.42
N VAL A 117 44.08 -0.52 -19.31
CA VAL A 117 44.48 0.90 -19.24
C VAL A 117 44.05 1.59 -20.55
N GLY A 118 43.35 2.71 -20.41
CA GLY A 118 42.76 3.43 -21.55
C GLY A 118 41.29 3.11 -21.80
N MET A 119 40.70 2.12 -21.12
CA MET A 119 39.26 1.84 -21.21
C MET A 119 38.45 3.04 -20.72
N GLU A 120 37.44 3.44 -21.50
CA GLU A 120 36.62 4.63 -21.26
C GLU A 120 35.21 4.24 -20.78
N PHE A 121 34.65 5.03 -19.86
CA PHE A 121 33.31 4.91 -19.31
C PHE A 121 32.59 6.25 -19.41
N SER A 122 31.28 6.21 -19.61
CA SER A 122 30.44 7.40 -19.76
C SER A 122 30.27 8.19 -18.46
N SER A 123 30.38 7.54 -17.29
CA SER A 123 30.21 8.20 -15.99
C SER A 123 31.06 7.58 -14.89
N ARG A 124 31.18 8.31 -13.77
CA ARG A 124 31.86 7.85 -12.56
C ARG A 124 31.14 6.64 -11.97
N GLU A 125 29.82 6.68 -11.98
CA GLU A 125 28.93 5.65 -11.45
C GLU A 125 29.08 4.36 -12.27
N ALA A 126 29.18 4.47 -13.59
CA ALA A 126 29.38 3.33 -14.49
C ALA A 126 30.71 2.62 -14.22
N VAL A 127 31.82 3.37 -14.08
CA VAL A 127 33.12 2.75 -13.79
C VAL A 127 33.19 2.15 -12.38
N ILE A 128 32.62 2.81 -11.37
CA ILE A 128 32.56 2.26 -10.01
C ILE A 128 31.69 1.00 -9.98
N LYS A 129 30.55 0.98 -10.68
CA LYS A 129 29.70 -0.21 -10.81
C LYS A 129 30.45 -1.37 -11.46
N ALA A 130 31.16 -1.12 -12.56
CA ALA A 130 31.98 -2.14 -13.21
C ALA A 130 33.06 -2.70 -12.28
N ILE A 131 33.74 -1.85 -11.49
CA ILE A 131 34.74 -2.28 -10.50
C ILE A 131 34.08 -3.16 -9.41
N LYS A 132 32.90 -2.79 -8.90
CA LYS A 132 32.16 -3.61 -7.94
C LYS A 132 31.81 -4.97 -8.52
N GLU A 133 31.24 -5.02 -9.72
CA GLU A 133 30.87 -6.27 -10.40
C GLU A 133 32.08 -7.18 -10.63
N TYR A 134 33.21 -6.61 -11.07
CA TYR A 134 34.47 -7.32 -11.22
C TYR A 134 34.92 -7.96 -9.90
N THR A 135 34.91 -7.20 -8.80
CA THR A 135 35.34 -7.72 -7.49
C THR A 135 34.40 -8.77 -6.90
N ILE A 136 33.09 -8.57 -7.03
CA ILE A 136 32.06 -9.55 -6.62
C ILE A 136 32.25 -10.87 -7.37
N ARG A 137 32.42 -10.83 -8.70
CA ARG A 137 32.60 -12.02 -9.54
C ARG A 137 33.89 -12.80 -9.23
N ARG A 138 34.94 -12.08 -8.84
CA ARG A 138 36.26 -12.66 -8.50
C ARG A 138 36.38 -13.06 -7.02
N CYS A 139 35.35 -12.86 -6.21
CA CYS A 139 35.35 -13.15 -4.77
C CYS A 139 36.50 -12.45 -4.01
N VAL A 140 36.75 -11.17 -4.31
CA VAL A 140 37.85 -10.36 -3.77
C VAL A 140 37.36 -8.99 -3.35
N ASP A 141 38.10 -8.30 -2.48
CA ASP A 141 37.68 -7.00 -1.94
C ASP A 141 38.77 -5.92 -2.11
N TYR A 142 38.34 -4.66 -2.07
CA TYR A 142 39.18 -3.48 -2.22
C TYR A 142 38.84 -2.37 -1.21
N ARG A 143 39.87 -1.59 -0.88
CA ARG A 143 39.74 -0.34 -0.12
C ARG A 143 39.88 0.83 -1.07
N VAL A 144 39.02 1.83 -0.90
CA VAL A 144 39.15 3.11 -1.59
C VAL A 144 40.28 3.88 -0.92
N TYR A 145 41.29 4.25 -1.70
CA TYR A 145 42.45 5.01 -1.22
C TYR A 145 42.29 6.51 -1.50
N GLU A 146 41.68 6.87 -2.64
CA GLU A 146 41.40 8.25 -3.05
C GLU A 146 40.05 8.27 -3.78
N SER A 147 39.20 9.24 -3.47
CA SER A 147 37.89 9.41 -4.11
C SER A 147 37.52 10.88 -4.18
N GLU A 148 38.16 11.60 -5.08
CA GLU A 148 37.93 13.03 -5.34
C GLU A 148 36.90 13.20 -6.46
N PRO A 149 36.42 14.43 -6.77
CA PRO A 149 35.45 14.65 -7.84
C PRO A 149 35.92 14.16 -9.23
N LEU A 150 37.23 14.18 -9.50
CA LEU A 150 37.81 13.85 -10.81
C LEU A 150 38.67 12.58 -10.82
N THR A 151 38.89 11.95 -9.66
CA THR A 151 39.74 10.77 -9.54
C THR A 151 39.12 9.75 -8.59
N PHE A 152 39.29 8.47 -8.92
CA PHE A 152 38.97 7.37 -8.03
C PHE A 152 40.10 6.36 -8.07
N TYR A 153 40.59 5.99 -6.89
CA TYR A 153 41.72 5.08 -6.74
C TYR A 153 41.41 4.03 -5.67
N ALA A 154 41.51 2.78 -6.07
CA ALA A 154 41.27 1.63 -5.21
C ALA A 154 42.46 0.67 -5.23
N LYS A 155 42.68 0.01 -4.10
CA LYS A 155 43.70 -1.03 -3.91
C LYS A 155 43.06 -2.26 -3.28
N CYS A 156 43.59 -3.44 -3.55
CA CYS A 156 43.14 -4.66 -2.89
C CYS A 156 43.27 -4.53 -1.36
N THR A 157 42.39 -5.19 -0.61
CA THR A 157 42.52 -5.28 0.86
C THR A 157 43.82 -5.96 1.29
N GLN A 158 44.38 -6.85 0.47
CA GLN A 158 45.68 -7.53 0.67
C GLN A 158 46.83 -6.87 -0.11
N TYR A 159 46.68 -5.59 -0.47
CA TYR A 159 47.69 -4.89 -1.25
C TYR A 159 49.05 -4.85 -0.53
N GLY A 160 50.11 -5.28 -1.21
CA GLY A 160 51.47 -5.40 -0.63
C GLY A 160 51.67 -6.63 0.27
N SER A 161 50.64 -7.46 0.45
CA SER A 161 50.68 -8.74 1.20
C SER A 161 50.32 -9.91 0.28
N GLY A 162 50.95 -9.97 -0.90
CA GLY A 162 50.71 -11.01 -1.91
C GLY A 162 49.69 -10.64 -3.00
N CYS A 163 49.16 -9.41 -3.00
CA CYS A 163 48.39 -8.87 -4.10
C CYS A 163 48.85 -7.47 -4.50
N ASP A 164 49.00 -7.23 -5.80
CA ASP A 164 49.37 -5.93 -6.36
C ASP A 164 48.23 -5.26 -7.13
N TRP A 165 47.01 -5.79 -7.00
CA TRP A 165 45.84 -5.24 -7.67
C TRP A 165 45.56 -3.81 -7.21
N VAL A 166 45.54 -2.92 -8.18
CA VAL A 166 45.17 -1.51 -8.05
C VAL A 166 44.42 -1.08 -9.28
N ILE A 167 43.51 -0.12 -9.10
CA ILE A 167 42.85 0.56 -10.21
C ILE A 167 42.74 2.05 -9.91
N ARG A 168 43.25 2.87 -10.82
CA ARG A 168 43.09 4.32 -10.80
C ARG A 168 42.33 4.76 -12.04
N VAL A 169 41.24 5.48 -11.83
CA VAL A 169 40.41 6.06 -12.89
C VAL A 169 40.36 7.58 -12.71
N SER A 170 40.29 8.30 -13.81
CA SER A 170 40.25 9.76 -13.79
C SER A 170 39.35 10.31 -14.89
N MET A 171 38.66 11.41 -14.60
CA MET A 171 37.84 12.14 -15.55
C MET A 171 38.71 12.87 -16.58
N ILE A 172 38.38 12.71 -17.86
CA ILE A 172 38.95 13.51 -18.95
C ILE A 172 37.96 14.62 -19.27
N SER A 173 38.14 15.80 -18.68
CA SER A 173 37.20 16.92 -18.80
C SER A 173 36.87 17.31 -20.24
N ARG A 174 37.82 17.16 -21.17
CA ARG A 174 37.61 17.50 -22.60
C ARG A 174 36.70 16.53 -23.35
N LYS A 175 36.67 15.25 -22.94
CA LYS A 175 35.87 14.19 -23.57
C LYS A 175 34.62 13.85 -22.79
N TYR A 176 34.47 14.43 -21.59
CA TYR A 176 33.44 14.09 -20.62
C TYR A 176 33.33 12.58 -20.35
N CYS A 177 34.46 11.86 -20.31
CA CYS A 177 34.51 10.42 -20.04
C CYS A 177 35.51 10.08 -18.93
N TRP A 178 35.26 8.97 -18.23
CA TRP A 178 36.14 8.42 -17.19
C TRP A 178 37.04 7.36 -17.79
N VAL A 179 38.34 7.45 -17.55
CA VAL A 179 39.32 6.53 -18.16
C VAL A 179 40.16 5.83 -17.11
N ILE A 180 40.41 4.54 -17.32
CA ILE A 180 41.35 3.76 -16.50
C ILE A 180 42.78 4.22 -16.80
N ARG A 181 43.42 4.89 -15.84
CA ARG A 181 44.79 5.44 -15.94
C ARG A 181 45.84 4.47 -15.44
N ARG A 182 45.49 3.62 -14.48
CA ARG A 182 46.37 2.60 -13.92
C ARG A 182 45.58 1.36 -13.60
N TYR A 183 46.10 0.22 -14.01
CA TYR A 183 45.58 -1.09 -13.67
C TYR A 183 46.73 -2.08 -13.67
N ASN A 184 46.90 -2.84 -12.58
CA ASN A 184 48.03 -3.78 -12.42
C ASN A 184 47.64 -5.23 -12.78
N GLY A 185 46.57 -5.45 -13.54
CA GLY A 185 46.09 -6.78 -13.90
C GLY A 185 45.24 -7.42 -12.80
N SER A 186 44.99 -8.73 -12.94
CA SER A 186 44.09 -9.51 -12.09
C SER A 186 44.51 -9.56 -10.62
N HIS A 187 43.56 -9.86 -9.73
CA HIS A 187 43.90 -10.21 -8.36
C HIS A 187 44.69 -11.52 -8.33
N THR A 188 45.83 -11.52 -7.64
CA THR A 188 46.61 -12.72 -7.30
C THR A 188 46.24 -13.32 -5.94
N CYS A 189 45.44 -12.61 -5.14
CA CYS A 189 44.95 -13.10 -3.85
C CYS A 189 43.66 -13.90 -3.99
N THR A 190 43.52 -14.90 -3.14
CA THR A 190 42.25 -15.59 -2.86
C THR A 190 41.77 -15.19 -1.47
N ARG A 191 40.46 -15.00 -1.27
CA ARG A 191 39.92 -14.80 0.09
C ARG A 191 40.16 -16.05 0.94
N ALA A 192 40.86 -15.90 2.05
CA ALA A 192 41.13 -16.99 3.00
C ALA A 192 39.89 -17.43 3.80
N THR A 193 38.84 -16.60 3.84
CA THR A 193 37.60 -16.87 4.59
C THR A 193 36.40 -16.67 3.67
N ILE A 194 35.61 -17.73 3.51
CA ILE A 194 34.33 -17.72 2.80
C ILE A 194 33.34 -16.97 3.70
N SER A 195 33.03 -15.72 3.35
CA SER A 195 31.89 -15.00 3.93
C SER A 195 30.67 -15.33 3.10
N GLN A 196 29.54 -15.52 3.78
CA GLN A 196 28.24 -15.64 3.12
C GLN A 196 27.85 -14.34 2.40
N ASP A 197 28.39 -13.18 2.81
CA ASP A 197 28.08 -11.86 2.25
C ASP A 197 29.32 -11.16 1.64
N HIS A 198 29.09 -10.20 0.73
CA HIS A 198 30.11 -9.39 0.08
C HIS A 198 29.95 -7.90 0.42
N SER A 199 31.04 -7.24 0.86
CA SER A 199 31.04 -5.83 1.29
C SER A 199 30.63 -4.85 0.18
N LYS A 200 30.93 -5.18 -1.08
CA LYS A 200 30.55 -4.39 -2.27
C LYS A 200 29.17 -4.73 -2.83
N LEU A 201 28.54 -5.79 -2.34
CA LEU A 201 27.15 -6.10 -2.64
C LEU A 201 26.27 -5.39 -1.61
N ASP A 202 26.18 -4.07 -1.76
CA ASP A 202 25.37 -3.20 -0.91
C ASP A 202 23.89 -3.19 -1.35
N SER A 203 23.01 -2.63 -0.51
CA SER A 203 21.57 -2.57 -0.82
C SER A 203 21.25 -1.79 -2.09
N SER A 204 22.09 -0.82 -2.48
CA SER A 204 21.91 -0.08 -3.74
C SER A 204 22.21 -0.95 -4.95
N THR A 205 23.26 -1.77 -4.89
CA THR A 205 23.64 -2.69 -5.97
C THR A 205 22.61 -3.81 -6.12
N ILE A 206 22.09 -4.32 -5.00
CA ILE A 206 21.02 -5.31 -5.00
C ILE A 206 19.73 -4.70 -5.57
N ALA A 207 19.38 -3.46 -5.18
CA ALA A 207 18.18 -2.77 -5.66
C ALA A 207 18.15 -2.67 -7.20
N GLU A 208 19.27 -2.33 -7.84
CA GLU A 208 19.39 -2.33 -9.30
C GLU A 208 19.19 -3.73 -9.90
N ALA A 209 19.71 -4.76 -9.23
CA ALA A 209 19.65 -6.13 -9.71
C ALA A 209 18.25 -6.75 -9.64
N ILE A 210 17.42 -6.31 -8.68
CA ILE A 210 16.07 -6.83 -8.43
C ILE A 210 14.97 -5.92 -8.97
N LYS A 211 15.31 -4.74 -9.52
CA LYS A 211 14.35 -3.75 -10.02
C LYS A 211 13.26 -4.38 -10.91
N PRO A 212 13.57 -5.21 -11.92
CA PRO A 212 12.54 -5.82 -12.77
C PRO A 212 11.59 -6.76 -12.02
N LEU A 213 12.07 -7.43 -10.95
CA LEU A 213 11.25 -8.32 -10.14
C LEU A 213 10.29 -7.53 -9.25
N VAL A 214 10.76 -6.42 -8.69
CA VAL A 214 9.94 -5.53 -7.86
C VAL A 214 8.91 -4.78 -8.69
N GLU A 215 9.25 -4.44 -9.93
CA GLU A 215 8.33 -3.81 -10.89
C GLU A 215 7.20 -4.76 -11.29
N ALA A 216 7.51 -6.05 -11.52
CA ALA A 216 6.51 -7.07 -11.82
C ALA A 216 5.65 -7.45 -10.59
N ASP A 217 6.25 -7.52 -9.41
CA ASP A 217 5.57 -7.85 -8.15
C ASP A 217 6.10 -7.01 -6.97
N PRO A 218 5.47 -5.87 -6.65
CA PRO A 218 5.83 -5.07 -5.48
C PRO A 218 5.65 -5.82 -4.15
N ALA A 219 4.80 -6.86 -4.11
CA ALA A 219 4.56 -7.68 -2.91
C ALA A 219 5.64 -8.77 -2.70
N LEU A 220 6.63 -8.88 -3.60
CA LEU A 220 7.70 -9.87 -3.55
C LEU A 220 8.32 -10.01 -2.15
N LYS A 221 8.26 -11.23 -1.60
CA LYS A 221 8.77 -11.49 -0.25
C LYS A 221 10.29 -11.30 -0.17
N VAL A 222 10.78 -10.77 0.95
CA VAL A 222 12.23 -10.55 1.17
C VAL A 222 13.02 -11.87 1.09
N LYS A 223 12.45 -12.99 1.51
CA LYS A 223 13.07 -14.32 1.35
C LYS A 223 13.33 -14.68 -0.13
N SER A 224 12.41 -14.33 -1.03
CA SER A 224 12.59 -14.52 -2.47
C SER A 224 13.70 -13.63 -3.02
N ILE A 225 13.84 -12.41 -2.49
CA ILE A 225 14.95 -11.50 -2.84
C ILE A 225 16.29 -12.09 -2.41
N ILE A 226 16.39 -12.68 -1.21
CA ILE A 226 17.61 -13.35 -0.76
C ILE A 226 17.96 -14.51 -1.68
N ALA A 227 16.99 -15.34 -2.06
CA ALA A 227 17.18 -16.46 -2.99
C ALA A 227 17.66 -16.00 -4.37
N GLU A 228 17.08 -14.92 -4.90
CA GLU A 228 17.52 -14.32 -6.17
C GLU A 228 18.96 -13.80 -6.08
N VAL A 229 19.29 -13.08 -5.01
CA VAL A 229 20.65 -12.58 -4.79
C VAL A 229 21.65 -13.73 -4.71
N GLN A 230 21.28 -14.82 -4.04
CA GLN A 230 22.10 -16.03 -3.97
C GLN A 230 22.28 -16.67 -5.34
N SER A 231 21.21 -16.80 -6.14
CA SER A 231 21.26 -17.33 -7.50
C SER A 231 22.15 -16.50 -8.42
N LYS A 232 22.04 -15.17 -8.35
CA LYS A 232 22.69 -14.23 -9.26
C LYS A 232 24.14 -13.92 -8.91
N PHE A 233 24.46 -13.86 -7.61
CA PHE A 233 25.76 -13.40 -7.13
C PHE A 233 26.54 -14.45 -6.34
N ASN A 234 25.96 -15.63 -6.08
CA ASN A 234 26.53 -16.67 -5.21
C ASN A 234 26.83 -16.19 -3.78
N TYR A 235 26.11 -15.16 -3.31
CA TYR A 235 26.21 -14.62 -1.94
C TYR A 235 24.85 -14.66 -1.25
N THR A 236 24.84 -15.03 0.02
CA THR A 236 23.65 -15.01 0.89
C THR A 236 23.70 -13.73 1.73
N VAL A 237 22.87 -12.76 1.36
CA VAL A 237 22.77 -11.46 2.06
C VAL A 237 21.83 -11.56 3.26
N SER A 238 22.06 -10.69 4.26
CA SER A 238 21.17 -10.62 5.42
C SER A 238 19.77 -10.13 5.05
N TYR A 239 18.78 -10.53 5.84
CA TYR A 239 17.39 -10.09 5.68
C TYR A 239 17.28 -8.57 5.62
N ARG A 240 17.92 -7.85 6.57
CA ARG A 240 17.92 -6.38 6.62
C ARG A 240 18.46 -5.77 5.33
N LYS A 241 19.54 -6.32 4.76
CA LYS A 241 20.13 -5.82 3.52
C LYS A 241 19.18 -6.03 2.32
N ALA A 242 18.58 -7.21 2.21
CA ALA A 242 17.59 -7.52 1.18
C ALA A 242 16.33 -6.64 1.30
N TRP A 243 15.84 -6.41 2.53
CA TRP A 243 14.70 -5.52 2.79
C TRP A 243 15.01 -4.08 2.39
N LEU A 244 16.17 -3.54 2.79
CA LEU A 244 16.60 -2.20 2.36
C LEU A 244 16.75 -2.08 0.85
N ALA A 245 17.23 -3.13 0.18
CA ALA A 245 17.32 -3.17 -1.27
C ALA A 245 15.93 -3.15 -1.93
N LYS A 246 14.97 -3.89 -1.37
CA LYS A 246 13.57 -3.85 -1.81
C LYS A 246 13.00 -2.44 -1.71
N GLN A 247 13.14 -1.79 -0.55
CA GLN A 247 12.62 -0.43 -0.35
C GLN A 247 13.22 0.57 -1.35
N LYS A 248 14.54 0.51 -1.58
CA LYS A 248 15.21 1.34 -2.60
C LYS A 248 14.73 1.06 -4.02
N ALA A 249 14.44 -0.20 -4.35
CA ALA A 249 13.91 -0.55 -5.66
C ALA A 249 12.48 0.00 -5.83
N VAL A 250 11.62 -0.17 -4.82
CA VAL A 250 10.26 0.39 -4.79
C VAL A 250 10.31 1.90 -4.97
N GLU A 251 11.13 2.61 -4.18
CA GLU A 251 11.28 4.06 -4.26
C GLU A 251 11.73 4.54 -5.65
N LYS A 252 12.62 3.80 -6.31
CA LYS A 252 13.08 4.14 -7.68
C LYS A 252 12.05 3.89 -8.76
N ILE A 253 11.08 3.00 -8.54
CA ILE A 253 10.04 2.66 -9.52
C ILE A 253 8.81 3.54 -9.30
N PHE A 254 8.35 3.64 -8.05
CA PHE A 254 7.06 4.25 -7.70
C PHE A 254 7.21 5.64 -7.06
N GLY A 255 8.43 6.08 -6.76
CA GLY A 255 8.69 7.30 -6.02
C GLY A 255 8.75 7.08 -4.51
N GLY A 256 9.23 8.10 -3.79
CA GLY A 256 9.24 8.12 -2.34
C GLY A 256 7.86 8.33 -1.73
N TRP A 257 7.79 8.12 -0.42
CA TRP A 257 6.57 8.40 0.35
C TRP A 257 6.20 9.89 0.26
N GLU A 258 7.19 10.78 0.40
CA GLU A 258 7.08 12.23 0.28
C GLU A 258 6.44 12.61 -1.06
N ALA A 259 7.06 12.15 -2.15
CA ALA A 259 6.60 12.44 -3.51
C ALA A 259 5.17 11.94 -3.77
N SER A 260 4.78 10.82 -3.15
CA SER A 260 3.41 10.29 -3.27
C SER A 260 2.38 11.23 -2.63
N TYR A 261 2.67 11.75 -1.43
CA TYR A 261 1.80 12.69 -0.73
C TYR A 261 1.79 14.07 -1.39
N GLU A 262 2.94 14.57 -1.87
CA GLU A 262 3.05 15.82 -2.64
C GLU A 262 2.26 15.77 -3.95
N ALA A 263 2.13 14.59 -4.56
CA ALA A 263 1.37 14.42 -5.80
C ALA A 263 -0.15 14.40 -5.59
N LEU A 264 -0.65 14.02 -4.41
CA LEU A 264 -2.09 13.87 -4.15
C LEU A 264 -2.93 15.10 -4.54
N PRO A 265 -2.58 16.33 -4.14
CA PRO A 265 -3.36 17.53 -4.47
C PRO A 265 -3.49 17.74 -5.97
N ILE A 266 -2.38 17.58 -6.70
CA ILE A 266 -2.33 17.73 -8.16
C ILE A 266 -3.18 16.64 -8.82
N TRP A 267 -3.11 15.40 -8.34
CA TRP A 267 -3.94 14.30 -8.83
C TRP A 267 -5.43 14.56 -8.62
N PHE A 268 -5.81 15.03 -7.44
CA PHE A 268 -7.20 15.34 -7.13
C PHE A 268 -7.71 16.56 -7.89
N GLU A 269 -6.89 17.59 -8.09
CA GLU A 269 -7.23 18.73 -8.94
C GLU A 269 -7.44 18.30 -10.39
N ALA A 270 -6.52 17.48 -10.93
CA ALA A 270 -6.65 16.93 -12.28
C ALA A 270 -7.90 16.05 -12.43
N MET A 271 -8.23 15.25 -11.41
CA MET A 271 -9.45 14.46 -11.36
C MET A 271 -10.69 15.34 -11.39
N CYS A 272 -10.77 16.37 -10.54
CA CYS A 272 -11.90 17.31 -10.52
C CYS A 272 -11.99 18.14 -11.80
N HIS A 273 -10.88 18.47 -12.45
CA HIS A 273 -10.88 19.14 -13.75
C HIS A 273 -11.44 18.23 -14.85
N LYS A 274 -11.11 16.93 -14.82
CA LYS A 274 -11.60 15.96 -15.82
C LYS A 274 -13.05 15.54 -15.57
N GLU A 275 -13.43 15.42 -14.30
CA GLU A 275 -14.78 15.06 -13.87
C GLU A 275 -15.21 16.03 -12.76
N PRO A 276 -15.83 17.17 -13.12
CA PRO A 276 -16.25 18.20 -12.15
C PRO A 276 -17.28 17.72 -11.12
N SER A 277 -17.90 16.56 -11.35
CA SER A 277 -18.86 15.97 -10.43
C SER A 277 -18.21 15.02 -9.42
N ALA A 278 -16.91 14.76 -9.53
CA ALA A 278 -16.16 14.09 -8.48
C ALA A 278 -16.05 15.00 -7.26
N VAL A 279 -15.97 14.40 -6.08
CA VAL A 279 -15.90 15.15 -4.82
C VAL A 279 -14.56 14.89 -4.17
N VAL A 280 -13.88 15.97 -3.77
CA VAL A 280 -12.66 15.92 -2.98
C VAL A 280 -12.75 17.00 -1.90
N HIS A 281 -12.48 16.62 -0.65
CA HIS A 281 -12.39 17.55 0.48
C HIS A 281 -11.09 17.34 1.21
N PHE A 282 -10.31 18.40 1.34
CA PHE A 282 -9.09 18.44 2.13
C PHE A 282 -9.36 19.11 3.47
N GLU A 283 -8.78 18.54 4.52
CA GLU A 283 -8.55 19.18 5.81
C GLU A 283 -7.04 19.29 6.01
N THR A 284 -6.56 20.49 6.30
CA THR A 284 -5.13 20.77 6.46
C THR A 284 -4.87 21.47 7.78
N MET A 285 -3.74 21.18 8.40
CA MET A 285 -3.26 21.87 9.59
C MET A 285 -2.24 22.96 9.23
N PRO A 286 -2.08 24.00 10.06
CA PRO A 286 -0.96 24.93 9.92
C PRO A 286 0.37 24.23 10.22
N ALA A 287 1.43 24.59 9.49
CA ALA A 287 2.78 24.12 9.76
C ALA A 287 3.52 25.09 10.68
N TYR A 288 4.33 24.57 11.62
CA TYR A 288 5.07 25.38 12.58
C TYR A 288 6.56 25.00 12.59
N GLN A 289 7.43 26.00 12.69
CA GLN A 289 8.86 25.81 12.95
C GLN A 289 9.18 26.37 14.34
N GLY A 290 9.19 25.49 15.34
CA GLY A 290 9.13 25.93 16.74
C GLY A 290 7.74 26.52 17.04
N ASP A 291 7.70 27.74 17.58
CA ASP A 291 6.44 28.47 17.84
C ASP A 291 6.01 29.37 16.66
N GLU A 292 6.81 29.46 15.60
CA GLU A 292 6.53 30.31 14.44
C GLU A 292 5.70 29.58 13.39
N LEU A 293 4.58 30.19 13.00
CA LEU A 293 3.74 29.69 11.92
C LEU A 293 4.45 29.88 10.57
N VAL A 294 4.59 28.79 9.81
CA VAL A 294 5.07 28.85 8.42
C VAL A 294 3.87 29.13 7.52
N THR A 295 3.79 30.33 6.94
CA THR A 295 2.58 30.79 6.24
C THR A 295 2.27 30.07 4.94
N ASP A 296 3.31 29.61 4.25
CA ASP A 296 3.21 29.08 2.88
C ASP A 296 3.16 27.55 2.84
N ILE A 297 3.22 26.90 4.01
CA ILE A 297 3.21 25.45 4.17
C ILE A 297 1.98 25.03 4.99
N ARG A 298 1.29 24.01 4.52
CA ARG A 298 0.18 23.37 5.22
C ARG A 298 0.49 21.90 5.43
N VAL A 299 0.08 21.32 6.54
CA VAL A 299 0.21 19.88 6.77
C VAL A 299 -1.07 19.20 6.29
N LEU A 300 -0.96 18.19 5.42
CA LEU A 300 -2.12 17.37 5.07
C LEU A 300 -2.59 16.64 6.33
N HIS A 301 -3.83 16.89 6.75
CA HIS A 301 -4.43 16.21 7.90
C HIS A 301 -5.36 15.09 7.46
N ARG A 302 -6.33 15.42 6.59
CA ARG A 302 -7.30 14.46 6.05
C ARG A 302 -7.65 14.78 4.61
N VAL A 303 -7.98 13.76 3.84
CA VAL A 303 -8.61 13.93 2.53
C VAL A 303 -9.72 12.92 2.36
N PHE A 304 -10.90 13.39 1.95
CA PHE A 304 -12.03 12.57 1.52
C PHE A 304 -12.17 12.68 0.01
N TRP A 305 -12.49 11.59 -0.66
CA TRP A 305 -12.92 11.65 -2.05
C TRP A 305 -13.94 10.60 -2.44
N SER A 306 -14.70 10.90 -3.49
CA SER A 306 -15.56 9.96 -4.18
C SER A 306 -15.57 10.29 -5.67
N TYR A 307 -15.37 9.26 -6.51
CA TYR A 307 -15.44 9.41 -7.95
C TYR A 307 -16.90 9.60 -8.38
N TYR A 308 -17.15 10.41 -9.42
CA TYR A 308 -18.52 10.61 -9.90
C TYR A 308 -19.24 9.30 -10.30
N PRO A 309 -18.59 8.33 -10.98
CA PRO A 309 -19.20 7.02 -11.22
C PRO A 309 -19.65 6.31 -9.93
N CYS A 310 -18.88 6.40 -8.85
CA CYS A 310 -19.22 5.84 -7.54
C CYS A 310 -20.47 6.51 -6.93
N ILE A 311 -20.53 7.85 -6.98
CA ILE A 311 -21.68 8.64 -6.50
C ILE A 311 -22.95 8.25 -7.28
N ARG A 312 -22.83 8.08 -8.60
CA ARG A 312 -23.95 7.65 -9.45
C ARG A 312 -24.34 6.20 -9.19
N ALA A 313 -23.37 5.30 -9.10
CA ALA A 313 -23.59 3.87 -8.88
C ALA A 313 -24.38 3.64 -7.59
N PHE A 314 -24.09 4.40 -6.53
CA PHE A 314 -24.82 4.25 -5.27
C PHE A 314 -26.33 4.42 -5.46
N ARG A 315 -26.82 5.26 -6.39
CA ARG A 315 -28.28 5.43 -6.63
C ARG A 315 -28.98 4.15 -7.09
N HIS A 316 -28.23 3.23 -7.69
CA HIS A 316 -28.70 1.96 -8.21
C HIS A 316 -28.33 0.77 -7.30
N CYS A 317 -27.54 1.02 -6.25
CA CYS A 317 -27.24 0.03 -5.22
C CYS A 317 -28.42 -0.19 -4.28
N LYS A 318 -28.38 -1.30 -3.54
CA LYS A 318 -29.21 -1.49 -2.34
C LYS A 318 -28.98 -0.31 -1.39
N PRO A 319 -29.97 0.11 -0.59
CA PRO A 319 -29.82 1.21 0.36
C PRO A 319 -29.04 0.76 1.60
N VAL A 320 -27.85 0.18 1.39
CA VAL A 320 -26.95 -0.35 2.42
C VAL A 320 -25.56 0.22 2.15
N VAL A 321 -24.93 0.72 3.20
CA VAL A 321 -23.57 1.25 3.19
C VAL A 321 -22.79 0.56 4.29
N GLN A 322 -21.69 -0.08 3.91
CA GLN A 322 -20.77 -0.74 4.82
C GLN A 322 -19.52 0.13 4.91
N VAL A 323 -19.11 0.49 6.13
CA VAL A 323 -17.91 1.30 6.35
C VAL A 323 -16.90 0.55 7.21
N ASP A 324 -15.63 0.77 6.91
CA ASP A 324 -14.54 0.13 7.63
C ASP A 324 -13.21 0.87 7.41
N GLY A 325 -12.22 0.58 8.26
CA GLY A 325 -10.91 1.21 8.26
C GLY A 325 -9.78 0.20 8.11
N THR A 326 -8.68 0.61 7.48
CA THR A 326 -7.44 -0.18 7.45
C THR A 326 -6.23 0.72 7.64
N HIS A 327 -5.27 0.27 8.45
CA HIS A 327 -4.06 1.03 8.72
C HIS A 327 -3.18 1.10 7.47
N LEU A 328 -2.74 2.31 7.13
CA LEU A 328 -1.73 2.52 6.11
C LEU A 328 -0.36 2.15 6.69
N TYR A 329 0.31 1.24 6.01
CA TYR A 329 1.68 0.84 6.31
C TYR A 329 2.64 1.73 5.53
N GLY A 330 3.57 2.38 6.21
CA GLY A 330 4.55 3.25 5.56
C GLY A 330 5.23 4.18 6.54
N LYS A 331 6.00 5.13 6.00
CA LYS A 331 6.64 6.20 6.78
C LYS A 331 5.59 7.05 7.51
N TYR A 332 4.50 7.37 6.81
CA TYR A 332 3.40 8.18 7.33
C TYR A 332 2.30 7.23 7.81
N LYS A 333 2.30 6.97 9.13
CA LYS A 333 1.25 6.17 9.78
C LYS A 333 -0.09 6.90 9.58
N GLY A 334 -1.12 6.17 9.15
CA GLY A 334 -2.45 6.73 8.91
C GLY A 334 -3.50 5.62 8.76
N CYS A 335 -4.73 5.98 8.43
CA CYS A 335 -5.80 5.03 8.15
C CYS A 335 -6.50 5.37 6.82
N LEU A 336 -6.78 4.36 6.03
CA LEU A 336 -7.67 4.43 4.88
C LEU A 336 -9.06 3.99 5.33
N LEU A 337 -10.00 4.92 5.33
CA LEU A 337 -11.41 4.64 5.55
C LEU A 337 -12.10 4.41 4.21
N VAL A 338 -12.93 3.37 4.13
CA VAL A 338 -13.63 3.00 2.90
C VAL A 338 -15.11 2.80 3.20
N ALA A 339 -15.95 3.30 2.30
CA ALA A 339 -17.37 2.97 2.25
C ALA A 339 -17.65 2.17 0.99
N VAL A 340 -18.36 1.07 1.13
CA VAL A 340 -18.85 0.26 0.01
C VAL A 340 -20.36 0.08 0.11
N SER A 341 -20.97 -0.23 -1.03
CA SER A 341 -22.35 -0.67 -1.14
C SER A 341 -22.41 -1.94 -1.98
N GLN A 342 -23.60 -2.47 -2.22
CA GLN A 342 -23.79 -3.58 -3.16
C GLN A 342 -24.89 -3.28 -4.18
N ASP A 343 -24.65 -3.69 -5.41
CA ASP A 343 -25.67 -3.66 -6.46
C ASP A 343 -26.75 -4.74 -6.26
N GLY A 344 -27.73 -4.78 -7.17
CA GLY A 344 -28.79 -5.80 -7.16
C GLY A 344 -28.28 -7.24 -7.39
N ASN A 345 -27.06 -7.40 -7.92
CA ASN A 345 -26.42 -8.68 -8.19
C ASN A 345 -25.45 -9.11 -7.06
N ASN A 346 -25.40 -8.36 -5.96
CA ASN A 346 -24.49 -8.57 -4.82
C ASN A 346 -23.01 -8.30 -5.12
N ASN A 347 -22.69 -7.58 -6.20
CA ASN A 347 -21.32 -7.12 -6.42
C ASN A 347 -21.00 -5.98 -5.44
N ILE A 348 -19.79 -6.00 -4.89
CA ILE A 348 -19.30 -4.93 -4.01
C ILE A 348 -18.93 -3.71 -4.87
N VAL A 349 -19.46 -2.56 -4.50
CA VAL A 349 -19.21 -1.28 -5.18
C VAL A 349 -18.58 -0.32 -4.17
N PRO A 350 -17.28 0.02 -4.29
CA PRO A 350 -16.68 1.10 -3.51
C PRO A 350 -17.35 2.44 -3.85
N ILE A 351 -17.76 3.19 -2.83
CA ILE A 351 -18.50 4.44 -3.02
C ILE A 351 -17.78 5.69 -2.50
N ALA A 352 -16.91 5.57 -1.50
CA ALA A 352 -16.13 6.69 -1.00
C ALA A 352 -14.89 6.23 -0.23
N PHE A 353 -13.92 7.13 -0.11
CA PHE A 353 -12.64 6.88 0.52
C PHE A 353 -12.20 8.08 1.35
N ALA A 354 -11.38 7.84 2.37
CA ALA A 354 -10.64 8.91 3.02
C ALA A 354 -9.29 8.42 3.56
N ILE A 355 -8.28 9.28 3.48
CA ILE A 355 -7.03 9.13 4.23
C ILE A 355 -7.13 10.06 5.45
N VAL A 356 -6.92 9.49 6.63
CA VAL A 356 -7.03 10.19 7.92
C VAL A 356 -5.85 9.81 8.83
N GLU A 357 -5.63 10.60 9.88
CA GLU A 357 -4.54 10.42 10.84
C GLU A 357 -4.69 9.13 11.68
N GLY A 358 -5.90 8.60 11.80
CA GLY A 358 -6.21 7.36 12.52
C GLY A 358 -7.71 7.17 12.71
N GLU A 359 -8.13 6.11 13.40
CA GLU A 359 -9.55 5.82 13.67
C GLU A 359 -10.11 6.61 14.88
N THR A 360 -9.83 7.90 14.89
CA THR A 360 -10.31 8.82 15.93
C THR A 360 -11.78 9.14 15.72
N SER A 361 -12.44 9.67 16.77
CA SER A 361 -13.79 10.21 16.59
C SER A 361 -13.77 11.22 15.46
N ASP A 362 -12.94 12.26 15.51
CA ASP A 362 -12.97 13.35 14.52
C ASP A 362 -12.70 12.90 13.08
N ALA A 363 -11.83 11.92 12.86
CA ALA A 363 -11.62 11.30 11.56
C ALA A 363 -12.90 10.62 11.02
N TRP A 364 -13.59 9.84 11.86
CA TRP A 364 -14.89 9.28 11.50
C TRP A 364 -15.95 10.36 11.28
N HIS A 365 -15.92 11.49 12.01
CA HIS A 365 -16.80 12.63 11.71
C HIS A 365 -16.60 13.11 10.30
N PHE A 366 -15.33 13.39 9.97
CA PHE A 366 -14.93 13.94 8.71
C PHE A 366 -15.39 13.01 7.59
N PHE A 367 -15.17 11.70 7.74
CA PHE A 367 -15.60 10.71 6.76
C PHE A 367 -17.12 10.61 6.63
N LEU A 368 -17.84 10.38 7.73
CA LEU A 368 -19.29 10.14 7.70
C LEU A 368 -20.10 11.40 7.35
N SER A 369 -19.62 12.59 7.69
CA SER A 369 -20.25 13.85 7.30
C SER A 369 -20.13 14.07 5.79
N ASN A 370 -18.93 13.90 5.22
CA ASN A 370 -18.71 14.02 3.77
C ASN A 370 -19.45 12.93 3.00
N LEU A 371 -19.43 11.67 3.48
CA LEU A 371 -20.15 10.55 2.88
C LEU A 371 -21.65 10.85 2.79
N ARG A 372 -22.25 11.36 3.87
CA ARG A 372 -23.68 11.69 3.92
C ARG A 372 -24.05 12.87 3.02
N GLN A 373 -23.20 13.90 3.01
CA GLN A 373 -23.44 15.12 2.25
C GLN A 373 -23.36 14.88 0.74
N HIS A 374 -22.40 14.07 0.28
CA HIS A 374 -22.04 14.01 -1.13
C HIS A 374 -22.46 12.73 -1.84
N VAL A 375 -22.52 11.60 -1.13
CA VAL A 375 -22.71 10.28 -1.76
C VAL A 375 -24.05 9.68 -1.35
N VAL A 376 -24.28 9.57 -0.05
CA VAL A 376 -25.44 8.90 0.53
C VAL A 376 -26.54 9.93 0.78
N THR A 377 -27.12 10.49 -0.27
CA THR A 377 -28.08 11.62 -0.12
C THR A 377 -29.51 11.18 0.19
N ARG A 378 -29.90 9.96 -0.17
CA ARG A 378 -31.22 9.40 0.14
C ARG A 378 -31.36 9.00 1.61
N ASP A 379 -32.58 9.10 2.12
CA ASP A 379 -32.96 8.61 3.45
C ASP A 379 -33.32 7.11 3.40
N GLY A 380 -33.50 6.49 4.56
CA GLY A 380 -33.80 5.06 4.69
C GLY A 380 -32.62 4.14 4.37
N VAL A 381 -31.39 4.63 4.51
CA VAL A 381 -30.17 3.87 4.24
C VAL A 381 -29.70 3.14 5.49
N GLU A 382 -29.30 1.89 5.37
CA GLU A 382 -28.61 1.17 6.43
C GLU A 382 -27.12 1.53 6.43
N LEU A 383 -26.57 1.82 7.62
CA LEU A 383 -25.14 1.95 7.85
C LEU A 383 -24.66 0.74 8.66
N ILE A 384 -23.78 -0.09 8.10
CA ILE A 384 -23.11 -1.19 8.80
C ILE A 384 -21.67 -0.81 9.10
N SER A 385 -21.27 -0.90 10.37
CA SER A 385 -19.89 -0.60 10.80
C SER A 385 -19.40 -1.55 11.90
N ASP A 386 -18.12 -1.45 12.28
CA ASP A 386 -17.67 -1.91 13.59
C ASP A 386 -18.40 -1.15 14.72
N ARG A 387 -18.42 -1.75 15.91
CA ARG A 387 -18.89 -1.18 17.18
C ARG A 387 -17.80 -0.33 17.87
N HIS A 388 -16.83 0.20 17.12
CA HIS A 388 -15.79 1.05 17.70
C HIS A 388 -16.42 2.33 18.28
N GLU A 389 -15.94 2.76 19.45
CA GLU A 389 -16.53 3.88 20.20
C GLU A 389 -16.48 5.20 19.42
N SER A 390 -15.42 5.40 18.63
CA SER A 390 -15.28 6.57 17.75
C SER A 390 -16.37 6.64 16.67
N ILE A 391 -16.85 5.51 16.15
CA ILE A 391 -17.96 5.47 15.18
C ILE A 391 -19.28 5.77 15.88
N ASN A 392 -19.53 5.16 17.05
CA ASN A 392 -20.75 5.40 17.83
C ASN A 392 -20.89 6.88 18.20
N ALA A 393 -19.83 7.48 18.75
CA ALA A 393 -19.79 8.90 19.08
C ALA A 393 -20.03 9.77 17.84
N THR A 394 -19.56 9.34 16.67
CA THR A 394 -19.79 10.04 15.41
C THR A 394 -21.25 10.00 14.96
N VAL A 395 -21.89 8.84 15.05
CA VAL A 395 -23.31 8.68 14.71
C VAL A 395 -24.17 9.52 15.64
N GLU A 396 -23.87 9.53 16.94
CA GLU A 396 -24.59 10.34 17.95
C GLU A 396 -24.48 11.85 17.68
N ARG A 397 -23.27 12.35 17.35
CA ARG A 397 -23.08 13.78 17.02
C ARG A 397 -23.49 14.17 15.60
N SER A 398 -24.01 13.24 14.80
CA SER A 398 -24.39 13.50 13.40
C SER A 398 -25.67 14.34 13.23
N ASN A 399 -26.24 14.85 14.32
CA ASN A 399 -27.50 15.60 14.32
C ASN A 399 -28.64 14.86 13.59
N GLY A 400 -28.70 13.54 13.77
CA GLY A 400 -29.71 12.67 13.16
C GLY A 400 -29.45 12.31 11.69
N ALA A 401 -28.32 12.70 11.10
CA ALA A 401 -28.01 12.39 9.70
C ALA A 401 -27.80 10.89 9.47
N TRP A 402 -27.29 10.17 10.48
CA TRP A 402 -27.10 8.72 10.52
C TRP A 402 -28.05 8.00 11.49
N SER A 403 -29.19 8.62 11.83
CA SER A 403 -30.19 8.06 12.74
C SER A 403 -31.58 7.98 12.07
N PRO A 404 -32.49 7.15 12.59
CA PRO A 404 -33.84 7.04 12.02
C PRO A 404 -34.58 8.39 12.04
N PRO A 405 -35.40 8.69 11.02
CA PRO A 405 -35.75 7.83 9.87
C PRO A 405 -34.75 7.90 8.71
N ARG A 406 -33.68 8.69 8.83
CA ARG A 406 -32.76 9.00 7.72
C ARG A 406 -31.78 7.87 7.45
N ALA A 407 -31.25 7.25 8.49
CA ALA A 407 -30.45 6.05 8.37
C ALA A 407 -30.68 5.10 9.55
N PHE A 408 -30.32 3.83 9.38
CA PHE A 408 -30.40 2.81 10.41
C PHE A 408 -29.01 2.26 10.67
N HIS A 409 -28.42 2.59 11.82
CA HIS A 409 -27.06 2.18 12.18
C HIS A 409 -27.07 0.80 12.83
N MET A 410 -26.33 -0.11 12.20
CA MET A 410 -26.25 -1.52 12.51
C MET A 410 -24.80 -1.93 12.73
N PHE A 411 -24.57 -2.90 13.61
CA PHE A 411 -23.24 -3.43 13.89
C PHE A 411 -22.94 -4.68 13.07
N CYS A 412 -21.73 -4.72 12.53
CA CYS A 412 -21.15 -5.87 11.86
C CYS A 412 -21.08 -7.08 12.80
N ILE A 413 -21.72 -8.20 12.41
CA ILE A 413 -21.76 -9.42 13.22
C ILE A 413 -20.37 -10.06 13.39
N ARG A 414 -19.48 -9.90 12.40
CA ARG A 414 -18.08 -10.37 12.46
C ARG A 414 -17.28 -9.59 13.49
N HIS A 415 -17.51 -8.28 13.58
CA HIS A 415 -16.91 -7.46 14.62
C HIS A 415 -17.46 -7.79 16.01
N ILE A 416 -18.76 -8.05 16.14
CA ILE A 416 -19.35 -8.55 17.39
C ILE A 416 -18.74 -9.89 17.80
N GLU A 417 -18.60 -10.82 16.84
CA GLU A 417 -17.93 -12.12 17.04
C GLU A 417 -16.50 -11.94 17.55
N SER A 418 -15.69 -11.14 16.86
CA SER A 418 -14.29 -10.87 17.22
C SER A 418 -14.17 -10.24 18.61
N ASN A 419 -15.04 -9.26 18.91
CA ASN A 419 -15.11 -8.63 20.22
C ASN A 419 -15.51 -9.61 21.34
N PHE A 420 -16.46 -10.51 21.06
CA PHE A 420 -16.86 -11.58 21.98
C PHE A 420 -15.70 -12.55 22.24
N LEU A 421 -15.00 -12.99 21.18
CA LEU A 421 -13.84 -13.88 21.30
C LEU A 421 -12.72 -13.23 22.10
N ARG A 422 -12.40 -11.96 21.85
CA ARG A 422 -11.39 -11.20 22.60
C ARG A 422 -11.72 -11.11 24.08
N LYS A 423 -13.01 -10.91 24.43
CA LYS A 423 -13.50 -10.79 25.81
C LYS A 423 -13.47 -12.12 26.57
N PHE A 424 -14.01 -13.18 25.96
CA PHE A 424 -14.31 -14.44 26.66
C PHE A 424 -13.38 -15.60 26.30
N LYS A 425 -12.60 -15.49 25.22
CA LYS A 425 -11.69 -16.54 24.71
C LYS A 425 -12.41 -17.90 24.53
N ALA A 426 -13.68 -17.86 24.12
CA ALA A 426 -14.56 -19.02 24.01
C ALA A 426 -14.95 -19.29 22.53
N PRO A 427 -14.10 -19.96 21.74
CA PRO A 427 -14.28 -20.08 20.29
C PRO A 427 -15.54 -20.84 19.88
N TYR A 428 -16.01 -21.78 20.70
CA TYR A 428 -17.25 -22.52 20.42
C TYR A 428 -18.52 -21.65 20.56
N LEU A 429 -18.48 -20.61 21.38
CA LEU A 429 -19.62 -19.73 21.64
C LEU A 429 -19.72 -18.59 20.60
N GLN A 430 -18.62 -18.21 19.96
CA GLN A 430 -18.65 -17.15 18.94
C GLN A 430 -19.54 -17.55 17.74
N LYS A 431 -19.52 -18.84 17.33
CA LYS A 431 -20.40 -19.37 16.28
C LYS A 431 -21.86 -19.27 16.67
N LEU A 432 -22.18 -19.45 17.96
CA LEU A 432 -23.53 -19.29 18.47
C LEU A 432 -23.97 -17.82 18.41
N VAL A 433 -23.09 -16.87 18.74
CA VAL A 433 -23.36 -15.42 18.62
C VAL A 433 -23.64 -15.03 17.17
N ILE A 434 -22.82 -15.49 16.22
CA ILE A 434 -23.07 -15.29 14.79
C ILE A 434 -24.45 -15.85 14.40
N ASN A 435 -24.73 -17.10 14.77
CA ASN A 435 -26.01 -17.72 14.47
C ASN A 435 -27.19 -16.97 15.11
N ILE A 436 -27.04 -16.40 16.31
CA ILE A 436 -28.07 -15.53 16.90
C ILE A 436 -28.33 -14.34 15.98
N GLY A 437 -27.28 -13.65 15.51
CA GLY A 437 -27.39 -12.53 14.56
C GLY A 437 -28.09 -12.90 13.25
N TYR A 438 -27.78 -14.06 12.68
CA TYR A 438 -28.39 -14.55 11.43
C TYR A 438 -29.80 -15.17 11.60
N SER A 439 -30.42 -15.10 12.78
CA SER A 439 -31.76 -15.63 12.99
C SER A 439 -32.79 -14.82 12.19
N ARG A 440 -33.56 -15.49 11.33
CA ARG A 440 -34.53 -14.82 10.43
C ARG A 440 -35.88 -14.58 11.09
N THR A 441 -36.17 -15.33 12.15
CA THR A 441 -37.40 -15.20 12.93
C THR A 441 -37.09 -14.99 14.40
N VAL A 442 -38.01 -14.32 15.10
CA VAL A 442 -37.93 -14.15 16.56
C VAL A 442 -37.83 -15.51 17.27
N ARG A 443 -38.56 -16.52 16.78
CA ARG A 443 -38.50 -17.88 17.35
C ARG A 443 -37.10 -18.51 17.23
N GLU A 444 -36.46 -18.41 16.07
CA GLU A 444 -35.08 -18.91 15.88
C GLU A 444 -34.10 -18.18 16.79
N TYR A 445 -34.24 -16.85 16.91
CA TYR A 445 -33.43 -16.04 17.79
C TYR A 445 -33.56 -16.50 19.24
N GLU A 446 -34.79 -16.63 19.75
CA GLU A 446 -35.02 -17.04 21.15
C GLU A 446 -34.46 -18.42 21.45
N VAL A 447 -34.59 -19.39 20.54
CA VAL A 447 -34.00 -20.73 20.70
C VAL A 447 -32.47 -20.66 20.80
N ARG A 448 -31.82 -19.90 19.92
CA ARG A 448 -30.35 -19.76 19.92
C ARG A 448 -29.85 -18.94 21.11
N TYR A 449 -30.60 -17.91 21.50
CA TYR A 449 -30.30 -17.07 22.66
C TYR A 449 -30.44 -17.86 23.97
N GLN A 450 -31.48 -18.69 24.11
CA GLN A 450 -31.63 -19.56 25.27
C GLN A 450 -30.46 -20.56 25.40
N ARG A 451 -29.97 -21.10 24.27
CA ARG A 451 -28.75 -21.92 24.27
C ARG A 451 -27.51 -21.16 24.72
N LEU A 452 -27.43 -19.85 24.48
CA LEU A 452 -26.33 -19.02 24.97
C LEU A 452 -26.47 -18.78 26.48
N ARG A 453 -27.70 -18.52 26.95
CA ARG A 453 -28.03 -18.38 28.38
C ARG A 453 -27.65 -19.61 29.19
N GLU A 454 -27.95 -20.80 28.68
CA GLU A 454 -27.58 -22.09 29.30
C GLU A 454 -26.07 -22.26 29.49
N ARG A 455 -25.24 -21.50 28.77
CA ARG A 455 -23.77 -21.55 28.90
C ARG A 455 -23.25 -20.62 29.99
N GLY A 456 -24.01 -19.59 30.36
CA GLY A 456 -23.67 -18.65 31.43
C GLY A 456 -24.23 -17.25 31.21
N GLU A 457 -24.70 -16.64 32.30
CA GLU A 457 -25.32 -15.30 32.29
C GLU A 457 -24.37 -14.21 31.79
N ALA A 458 -23.07 -14.33 32.09
CA ALA A 458 -22.06 -13.37 31.64
C ALA A 458 -22.03 -13.18 30.11
N TYR A 459 -22.34 -14.23 29.33
CA TYR A 459 -22.39 -14.15 27.87
C TYR A 459 -23.63 -13.39 27.38
N THR A 460 -24.79 -13.67 27.97
CA THR A 460 -26.03 -12.97 27.64
C THR A 460 -26.02 -11.53 28.11
N ASP A 461 -25.45 -11.23 29.28
CA ASP A 461 -25.33 -9.87 29.80
C ASP A 461 -24.42 -9.00 28.94
N TRP A 462 -23.37 -9.60 28.36
CA TRP A 462 -22.52 -8.89 27.40
C TRP A 462 -23.27 -8.60 26.11
N LEU A 463 -24.00 -9.58 25.57
CA LEU A 463 -24.75 -9.42 24.32
C LEU A 463 -25.93 -8.44 24.48
N ASN A 464 -26.58 -8.42 25.64
CA ASN A 464 -27.69 -7.51 25.97
C ASN A 464 -27.31 -6.03 26.02
N ARG A 465 -26.01 -5.72 26.08
CA ARG A 465 -25.51 -4.34 25.93
C ARG A 465 -25.56 -3.83 24.50
N ILE A 466 -25.92 -4.69 23.56
CA ILE A 466 -26.12 -4.36 22.15
C ILE A 466 -27.61 -4.48 21.88
N PRO A 467 -28.30 -3.41 21.46
CA PRO A 467 -29.68 -3.49 21.01
C PRO A 467 -29.83 -4.56 19.93
N ARG A 468 -30.78 -5.48 20.10
CA ARG A 468 -30.97 -6.62 19.19
C ARG A 468 -31.32 -6.18 17.78
N GLU A 469 -32.00 -5.05 17.65
CA GLU A 469 -32.35 -4.39 16.39
C GLU A 469 -31.09 -4.01 15.60
N GLN A 470 -29.95 -3.76 16.29
CA GLN A 470 -28.69 -3.37 15.68
C GLN A 470 -27.78 -4.54 15.28
N TYR A 471 -28.11 -5.79 15.62
CA TYR A 471 -27.25 -6.92 15.27
C TYR A 471 -27.98 -8.19 14.81
N ALA A 472 -29.28 -8.35 15.04
CA ALA A 472 -30.03 -9.54 14.66
C ALA A 472 -31.05 -9.28 13.54
N LEU A 473 -31.03 -10.11 12.49
CA LEU A 473 -31.95 -10.01 11.34
C LEU A 473 -33.42 -10.09 11.75
N ALA A 474 -33.75 -10.88 12.76
CA ALA A 474 -35.14 -11.03 13.22
C ALA A 474 -35.78 -9.73 13.72
N PHE A 475 -34.99 -8.70 14.03
CA PHE A 475 -35.45 -7.44 14.64
C PHE A 475 -35.05 -6.20 13.83
N ASP A 476 -34.54 -6.38 12.62
CA ASP A 476 -33.89 -5.32 11.85
C ASP A 476 -34.85 -4.45 11.02
N GLY A 477 -36.15 -4.75 11.07
CA GLY A 477 -37.18 -4.05 10.30
C GLY A 477 -37.10 -4.25 8.78
N GLY A 478 -36.30 -5.20 8.30
CA GLY A 478 -36.01 -5.43 6.88
C GLY A 478 -34.99 -4.47 6.27
N TYR A 479 -34.41 -3.57 7.08
CA TYR A 479 -33.48 -2.56 6.58
C TYR A 479 -32.11 -3.13 6.20
N ARG A 480 -31.76 -4.35 6.64
CA ARG A 480 -30.44 -4.90 6.36
C ARG A 480 -30.25 -5.50 4.98
N TRP A 481 -31.35 -5.75 4.26
CA TRP A 481 -31.31 -6.46 2.97
C TRP A 481 -30.52 -7.78 3.00
N GLY A 482 -30.42 -8.42 4.18
CA GLY A 482 -29.64 -9.64 4.40
C GLY A 482 -28.14 -9.42 4.66
N HIS A 483 -27.66 -8.18 4.71
CA HIS A 483 -26.27 -7.83 4.98
C HIS A 483 -25.99 -7.82 6.48
N MET A 484 -24.85 -8.38 6.88
CA MET A 484 -24.52 -8.57 8.29
C MET A 484 -23.11 -8.12 8.64
N THR A 485 -22.28 -7.82 7.65
CA THR A 485 -20.85 -7.56 7.82
C THR A 485 -20.50 -6.17 7.32
N SER A 486 -19.40 -5.60 7.81
CA SER A 486 -18.80 -4.38 7.24
C SER A 486 -17.96 -4.73 6.00
N ALA A 487 -17.26 -3.74 5.47
CA ALA A 487 -16.63 -3.76 4.17
C ALA A 487 -15.23 -4.39 4.13
N PHE A 488 -14.91 -5.41 4.94
CA PHE A 488 -13.68 -6.24 4.81
C PHE A 488 -13.88 -7.65 5.37
#